data_AF-A0A8T1HAD6-F1
#
_entry.id   AF-A0A8T1HAD6-F1
#
_cell.length_a   1.000
_cell.length_b   1.000
_cell.length_c   1.000
_cell.angle_alpha   90.00
_cell.angle_beta   90.00
_cell.angle_gamma   90.00
#
_symmetry.space_group_name_H-M   'P 1'
#
loop_
_entity.id
_entity.type
_entity.pdbx_description
1 polymer ?
#
loop_
_entity_poly.entity_id
_entity_poly.type
_entity_poly.pdbx_seq_one_letter_code
_entity_poly.pdbx_strand_id
1 'polypeptide(L)'
;MVDEMYADINNPENANDEYFSSRTILTTANAVVQRINEAVAQRLEGVSQEYLSTDSVEEDEEINFFEQEVLHTVNTNGIPPHKLTLKKGAPIMMMRNLNPELGPCNGTRLRIVELKPT
;
A
#
# COMPACT_ATOMS: atom_id res chain seq x y z
N MET A 1 7.63 -16.93 10.31
CA MET A 1 8.09 -15.66 9.72
C MET A 1 7.12 -14.51 9.94
N VAL A 2 6.02 -14.35 9.18
CA VAL A 2 5.11 -13.19 9.36
C VAL A 2 4.48 -13.20 10.76
N ASP A 3 3.98 -14.35 11.21
CA ASP A 3 3.36 -14.50 12.53
C ASP A 3 4.34 -14.23 13.68
N GLU A 4 5.62 -14.57 13.51
CA GLU A 4 6.65 -14.31 14.53
C GLU A 4 7.07 -12.84 14.54
N MET A 5 7.25 -12.24 13.35
CA MET A 5 7.67 -10.84 13.23
C MET A 5 6.56 -9.89 13.68
N TYR A 6 5.32 -10.22 13.34
CA TYR A 6 4.15 -9.38 13.56
C TYR A 6 3.16 -9.99 14.57
N ALA A 7 3.65 -10.72 15.58
CA ALA A 7 2.82 -11.40 16.57
C ALA A 7 1.83 -10.46 17.30
N ASP A 8 2.29 -9.25 17.62
CA ASP A 8 1.52 -8.24 18.38
C ASP A 8 0.85 -7.19 17.48
N ILE A 9 0.68 -7.46 16.17
CA ILE A 9 0.22 -6.45 15.21
C ILE A 9 -1.16 -5.85 15.51
N ASN A 10 -2.00 -6.58 16.27
CA ASN A 10 -3.33 -6.12 16.70
C ASN A 10 -3.37 -5.65 18.17
N ASN A 11 -2.26 -5.70 18.90
CA ASN A 11 -2.22 -5.21 20.28
C ASN A 11 -2.02 -3.68 20.28
N PRO A 12 -3.01 -2.87 20.70
CA PRO A 12 -2.92 -1.41 20.62
C PRO A 12 -1.84 -0.79 21.52
N GLU A 13 -1.38 -1.48 22.57
CA GLU A 13 -0.29 -1.01 23.43
C GLU A 13 1.07 -1.19 22.75
N ASN A 14 1.20 -2.22 21.91
CA ASN A 14 2.46 -2.59 21.27
C ASN A 14 2.55 -2.12 19.82
N ALA A 15 1.46 -2.13 19.04
CA ALA A 15 1.43 -1.83 17.60
C ALA A 15 1.53 -0.32 17.29
N ASN A 16 2.57 0.31 17.81
CA ASN A 16 2.91 1.72 17.63
C ASN A 16 4.00 1.92 16.55
N ASP A 17 4.40 3.17 16.33
CA ASP A 17 5.38 3.51 15.29
C ASP A 17 6.75 2.87 15.53
N GLU A 18 7.15 2.65 16.80
CA GLU A 18 8.41 2.01 17.16
C GLU A 18 8.38 0.50 16.86
N TYR A 19 7.25 -0.15 17.11
CA TYR A 19 7.03 -1.56 16.76
C TYR A 19 7.18 -1.80 15.26
N PHE A 20 6.55 -0.96 14.43
CA PHE A 20 6.65 -1.11 12.97
C PHE A 20 8.00 -0.65 12.42
N SER A 21 8.62 0.38 12.98
CA SER A 21 9.89 0.90 12.47
C SER A 21 11.07 -0.06 12.68
N SER A 22 11.04 -0.83 13.77
CA SER A 22 12.06 -1.84 14.13
C SER A 22 11.92 -3.19 13.39
N ARG A 23 10.87 -3.37 12.57
CA ARG A 23 10.59 -4.63 11.87
C ARG A 23 10.63 -4.42 10.36
N THR A 24 11.30 -5.32 9.64
CA THR A 24 11.33 -5.32 8.18
C THR A 24 11.59 -6.73 7.69
N ILE A 25 10.81 -7.16 6.68
CA ILE A 25 11.03 -8.43 5.98
C ILE A 25 11.60 -8.08 4.60
N LEU A 26 12.81 -8.55 4.33
CA LEU A 26 13.49 -8.33 3.05
C LEU A 26 13.47 -9.62 2.23
N THR A 27 13.21 -9.46 0.94
CA THR A 27 13.25 -10.56 -0.04
C THR A 27 13.74 -10.02 -1.38
N THR A 28 14.20 -10.91 -2.26
CA THR A 28 14.85 -10.56 -3.53
C THR A 28 13.86 -10.27 -4.66
N ALA A 29 12.58 -10.66 -4.52
CA ALA A 29 11.59 -10.57 -5.59
C ALA A 29 10.33 -9.80 -5.17
N ASN A 30 9.94 -8.80 -5.97
CA ASN A 30 8.74 -7.98 -5.71
C ASN A 30 7.45 -8.80 -5.62
N ALA A 31 7.33 -9.88 -6.42
CA ALA A 31 6.18 -10.79 -6.32
C ALA A 31 6.07 -11.45 -4.93
N VAL A 32 7.20 -11.72 -4.27
CA VAL A 32 7.22 -12.27 -2.92
C VAL A 32 6.94 -11.17 -1.89
N VAL A 33 7.47 -9.95 -2.09
CA VAL A 33 7.12 -8.77 -1.28
C VAL A 33 5.61 -8.57 -1.26
N GLN A 34 4.96 -8.62 -2.43
CA GLN A 34 3.52 -8.42 -2.53
C GLN A 34 2.73 -9.46 -1.74
N ARG A 35 3.07 -10.75 -1.87
CA ARG A 35 2.44 -11.83 -1.08
C ARG A 35 2.63 -11.65 0.43
N ILE A 36 3.80 -11.19 0.86
CA ILE A 36 4.08 -10.92 2.27
C ILE A 36 3.25 -9.73 2.76
N ASN A 37 3.20 -8.64 1.99
CA ASN A 37 2.41 -7.46 2.31
C ASN A 37 0.91 -7.79 2.42
N GLU A 38 0.38 -8.58 1.49
CA GLU A 38 -0.99 -9.08 1.53
C GLU A 38 -1.24 -9.95 2.78
N ALA A 39 -0.31 -10.86 3.10
CA ALA A 39 -0.41 -11.71 4.29
C ALA A 39 -0.38 -10.91 5.60
N VAL A 40 0.42 -9.84 5.68
CA VAL A 40 0.45 -8.92 6.83
C VAL A 40 -0.87 -8.12 6.91
N ALA A 41 -1.34 -7.58 5.78
CA ALA A 41 -2.59 -6.82 5.72
C ALA A 41 -3.82 -7.66 6.09
N GLN A 42 -3.84 -8.95 5.75
CA GLN A 42 -4.92 -9.86 6.13
C GLN A 42 -4.97 -10.14 7.64
N ARG A 43 -3.82 -10.07 8.34
CA ARG A 43 -3.73 -10.27 9.80
C ARG A 43 -4.16 -9.06 10.61
N LEU A 44 -4.05 -7.87 10.04
CA LEU A 44 -4.54 -6.65 10.68
C LEU A 44 -6.05 -6.74 10.88
N GLU A 45 -6.50 -6.53 12.11
CA GLU A 45 -7.91 -6.39 12.44
C GLU A 45 -8.47 -5.05 11.93
N GLY A 46 -9.78 -4.97 11.85
CA GLY A 46 -10.50 -3.78 11.40
C GLY A 46 -10.98 -3.84 9.95
N VAL A 47 -11.71 -2.79 9.57
CA VAL A 47 -12.38 -2.70 8.28
C VAL A 47 -11.36 -2.36 7.19
N SER A 48 -11.32 -3.19 6.15
CA SER A 48 -10.63 -2.87 4.90
C SER A 48 -11.40 -1.81 4.14
N GLN A 49 -10.70 -0.80 3.64
CA GLN A 49 -11.25 0.14 2.67
C GLN A 49 -10.53 -0.01 1.34
N GLU A 50 -11.30 -0.03 0.26
CA GLU A 50 -10.78 -0.09 -1.11
C GLU A 50 -10.81 1.30 -1.73
N TYR A 51 -9.71 1.66 -2.39
CA TYR A 51 -9.57 2.85 -3.22
C TYR A 51 -9.29 2.39 -4.64
N LEU A 52 -10.15 2.78 -5.57
CA LEU A 52 -10.03 2.45 -6.98
C LEU A 52 -9.36 3.62 -7.71
N SER A 53 -8.38 3.34 -8.57
CA SER A 53 -7.82 4.36 -9.44
C SER A 53 -8.81 4.72 -10.55
N THR A 54 -8.56 5.87 -11.16
CA THR A 54 -9.19 6.27 -12.43
C THR A 54 -8.06 6.38 -13.43
N ASP A 55 -8.03 5.42 -14.36
CA ASP A 55 -6.94 5.29 -15.32
C ASP A 55 -7.41 5.79 -16.69
N SER A 56 -6.55 6.57 -17.36
CA SER A 56 -6.74 7.03 -18.74
C SER A 56 -5.39 7.13 -19.44
N VAL A 57 -5.42 7.18 -20.78
CA VAL A 57 -4.26 7.36 -21.63
C VAL A 57 -4.46 8.64 -22.43
N GLU A 58 -3.49 9.56 -22.40
CA GLU A 58 -3.64 10.92 -22.97
C GLU A 58 -4.06 10.94 -24.44
N GLU A 59 -3.62 9.97 -25.24
CA GLU A 59 -3.94 9.89 -26.68
C GLU A 59 -5.17 9.03 -27.00
N ASP A 60 -5.81 8.44 -25.99
CA ASP A 60 -6.88 7.45 -26.19
C ASP A 60 -8.29 7.97 -25.94
N GLU A 61 -8.42 9.21 -25.47
CA GLU A 61 -9.72 9.82 -25.13
C GLU A 61 -10.64 9.99 -26.35
N GLU A 62 -10.09 10.10 -27.56
CA GLU A 62 -10.87 10.24 -28.80
C GLU A 62 -11.15 8.90 -29.50
N ILE A 63 -10.31 7.87 -29.29
CA ILE A 63 -10.28 6.68 -30.13
C ILE A 63 -10.65 5.39 -29.36
N ASN A 64 -10.60 5.39 -28.02
CA ASN A 64 -10.94 4.26 -27.15
C ASN A 64 -10.27 2.93 -27.59
N PHE A 65 -8.98 2.96 -27.94
CA PHE A 65 -8.17 1.78 -28.25
C PHE A 65 -7.98 0.85 -27.03
N PHE A 66 -7.99 1.37 -25.81
CA PHE A 66 -7.81 0.60 -24.59
C PHE A 66 -9.11 0.45 -23.82
N GLU A 67 -9.55 -0.80 -23.62
CA GLU A 67 -10.63 -1.09 -22.70
C GLU A 67 -10.18 -0.81 -21.25
N GLN A 68 -11.07 -0.24 -20.43
CA GLN A 68 -10.76 0.05 -19.03
C GLN A 68 -10.31 -1.19 -18.25
N GLU A 69 -10.87 -2.35 -18.55
CA GLU A 69 -10.46 -3.61 -17.92
C GLU A 69 -8.97 -3.92 -18.18
N VAL A 70 -8.45 -3.56 -19.35
CA VAL A 70 -7.03 -3.70 -19.67
C VAL A 70 -6.20 -2.73 -18.83
N LEU A 71 -6.63 -1.46 -18.72
CA LEU A 71 -5.94 -0.46 -17.90
C LEU A 71 -5.88 -0.88 -16.42
N HIS A 72 -6.96 -1.45 -15.88
CA HIS A 72 -7.02 -1.94 -14.50
C HIS A 72 -6.06 -3.10 -14.21
N THR A 73 -5.56 -3.80 -15.25
CA THR A 73 -4.57 -4.87 -15.10
C THR A 73 -3.13 -4.37 -15.14
N VAL A 74 -2.91 -3.09 -15.50
CA VAL A 74 -1.56 -2.51 -15.57
C VAL A 74 -0.99 -2.37 -14.16
N ASN A 75 0.08 -3.12 -13.89
CA ASN A 75 0.80 -3.08 -12.62
C ASN A 75 2.29 -2.82 -12.89
N THR A 76 2.63 -1.55 -13.15
CA THR A 76 3.99 -1.11 -13.45
C THR A 76 4.68 -0.57 -12.20
N ASN A 77 6.02 -0.69 -12.16
CA ASN A 77 6.80 -0.18 -11.03
C ASN A 77 6.61 1.34 -10.88
N GLY A 78 6.36 1.81 -9.66
CA GLY A 78 6.24 3.24 -9.34
C GLY A 78 4.82 3.80 -9.45
N ILE A 79 3.83 2.96 -9.78
CA ILE A 79 2.41 3.31 -9.76
C ILE A 79 1.68 2.33 -8.82
N PRO A 80 0.76 2.81 -7.96
CA PRO A 80 -0.09 1.90 -7.19
C PRO A 80 -0.95 1.03 -8.12
N PRO A 81 -1.31 -0.19 -7.69
CA PRO A 81 -2.29 -1.00 -8.43
C PRO A 81 -3.64 -0.28 -8.50
N HIS A 82 -4.44 -0.61 -9.52
CA HIS A 82 -5.78 -0.06 -9.71
C HIS A 82 -6.64 -0.16 -8.44
N LYS A 83 -6.60 -1.31 -7.78
CA LYS A 83 -7.27 -1.53 -6.50
C LYS A 83 -6.28 -1.49 -5.35
N LEU A 84 -6.37 -0.46 -4.53
CA LEU A 84 -5.59 -0.31 -3.32
C LEU A 84 -6.46 -0.58 -2.08
N THR A 85 -6.21 -1.71 -1.41
CA THR A 85 -6.91 -2.08 -0.17
C THR A 85 -6.07 -1.70 1.05
N LEU A 86 -6.62 -0.85 1.92
CA LEU A 86 -5.95 -0.34 3.12
C LEU A 86 -6.75 -0.61 4.39
N LYS A 87 -6.06 -0.65 5.53
CA LYS A 87 -6.65 -0.76 6.88
C LYS A 87 -6.04 0.27 7.80
N LYS A 88 -6.82 0.75 8.77
CA LYS A 88 -6.29 1.53 9.89
C LYS A 88 -5.23 0.71 10.63
N GLY A 89 -4.14 1.37 11.03
CA GLY A 89 -2.99 0.75 11.69
C GLY A 89 -1.97 0.12 10.74
N ALA A 90 -2.27 0.00 9.44
CA ALA A 90 -1.34 -0.59 8.50
C ALA A 90 -0.10 0.29 8.28
N PRO A 91 1.12 -0.28 8.28
CA PRO A 91 2.30 0.41 7.80
C PRO A 91 2.26 0.52 6.26
N ILE A 92 2.57 1.70 5.74
CA ILE A 92 2.65 1.98 4.30
C ILE A 92 3.96 2.68 3.98
N MET A 93 4.34 2.68 2.71
CA MET A 93 5.49 3.41 2.20
C MET A 93 5.02 4.36 1.11
N MET A 94 5.49 5.60 1.15
CA MET A 94 5.22 6.53 0.06
C MET A 94 6.04 6.19 -1.18
N MET A 95 5.39 6.28 -2.34
CA MET A 95 6.00 5.99 -3.64
C MET A 95 6.34 7.25 -4.45
N ARG A 96 5.83 8.41 -4.03
CA ARG A 96 6.06 9.70 -4.71
C ARG A 96 6.43 10.78 -3.71
N ASN A 97 7.19 11.76 -4.16
CA ASN A 97 7.51 12.95 -3.38
C ASN A 97 6.29 13.86 -3.34
N LEU A 98 5.75 14.11 -2.14
CA LEU A 98 4.63 15.04 -1.97
C LEU A 98 5.14 16.44 -1.65
N ASN A 99 6.05 16.53 -0.69
CA ASN A 99 6.69 17.78 -0.31
C ASN A 99 8.09 17.47 0.26
N PRO A 100 9.15 17.63 -0.54
CA PRO A 100 10.51 17.34 -0.09
C PRO A 100 10.96 18.19 1.11
N GLU A 101 10.48 19.42 1.23
CA GLU A 101 10.87 20.35 2.30
C GLU A 101 10.30 19.94 3.67
N LEU A 102 9.11 19.33 3.68
CA LEU A 102 8.45 18.87 4.90
C LEU A 102 8.83 17.41 5.27
N GLY A 103 9.63 16.73 4.45
CA GLY A 103 10.04 15.34 4.65
C GLY A 103 9.20 14.21 4.02
N PRO A 104 7.92 14.37 3.59
CA PRO A 104 7.22 13.31 2.89
C PRO A 104 7.78 13.10 1.47
N CYS A 105 8.71 12.17 1.36
CA CYS A 105 9.39 11.72 0.13
C CYS A 105 9.13 10.24 -0.16
N ASN A 106 9.54 9.80 -1.35
CA ASN A 106 9.58 8.39 -1.70
C ASN A 106 10.42 7.59 -0.68
N GLY A 107 9.89 6.45 -0.24
CA GLY A 107 10.52 5.59 0.78
C GLY A 107 10.13 5.93 2.22
N THR A 108 9.49 7.08 2.49
CA THR A 108 9.01 7.41 3.84
C THR A 108 7.98 6.37 4.30
N ARG A 109 8.25 5.75 5.44
CA ARG A 109 7.35 4.80 6.10
C ARG A 109 6.36 5.55 6.99
N LEU A 110 5.08 5.25 6.84
CA LEU A 110 3.98 5.87 7.59
C LEU A 110 3.06 4.80 8.16
N ARG A 111 2.23 5.17 9.14
CA ARG A 111 1.15 4.31 9.65
C ARG A 111 -0.19 4.99 9.44
N ILE A 112 -1.16 4.23 8.97
CA ILE A 112 -2.51 4.75 8.74
C ILE A 112 -3.21 4.98 10.08
N VAL A 113 -3.52 6.22 10.41
CA VAL A 113 -4.28 6.57 11.63
C VAL A 113 -5.79 6.59 11.38
N GLU A 114 -6.19 6.91 10.15
CA GLU A 114 -7.58 7.05 9.73
C GLU A 114 -7.67 6.90 8.21
N LEU A 115 -8.80 6.38 7.74
CA LEU A 115 -9.16 6.28 6.33
C LEU A 115 -10.46 7.06 6.12
N LYS A 116 -10.47 7.93 5.13
CA LYS A 116 -11.68 8.67 4.75
C LYS A 116 -12.38 7.92 3.61
N PRO A 117 -13.71 7.78 3.64
CA PRO A 117 -14.46 7.23 2.52
C PRO A 117 -14.21 8.05 1.26
N THR A 118 -14.14 7.36 0.12
CA THR A 118 -13.98 7.94 -1.21
C THR A 118 -15.28 8.54 -1.71
#